data_AF-A0A2M7VEL7-F1
#
_entry.id   AF-A0A2M7VEL7-F1
#
_cell.length_a   1.000
_cell.length_b   1.000
_cell.length_c   1.000
_cell.angle_alpha   90.00
_cell.angle_beta   90.00
_cell.angle_gamma   90.00
#
_symmetry.space_group_name_H-M   'P 1'
#
loop_
_entity.id
_entity.type
_entity.pdbx_description
1 polymer ?
#
loop_
_entity_poly.entity_id
_entity_poly.type
_entity_poly.pdbx_seq_one_letter_code
_entity_poly.pdbx_strand_id
1 'polypeptide(L)'
;MTTDEKIVQVSEKFGIPIYKIKQAFDLPLASCSASTIEEAQAAYDNATEDSETEYVAFKKWVELFLNEVTKITTIDEAKTSFNNAPDDSVESQNAVLQKWIELCTTIEDVLEVFANTSENSEAKNVALKKWIELCTTAKEVSRVIFNTPDDSEVENIAFKKWVELFLNEVTKITTVEEINTAFDNTPYDREAESAVLKKMD
;
A
#
# COMPACT_ATOMS: atom_id res chain seq x y z
N MET A 1 29.72 38.87 7.69
CA MET A 1 29.22 37.68 6.99
C MET A 1 28.10 37.06 7.79
N THR A 2 26.86 37.13 7.31
CA THR A 2 25.67 36.56 7.95
C THR A 2 25.69 35.03 7.85
N THR A 3 24.79 34.37 8.58
CA THR A 3 24.60 32.92 8.48
C THR A 3 24.21 32.51 7.06
N ASP A 4 23.31 33.27 6.42
CA ASP A 4 22.88 33.00 5.04
C ASP A 4 24.02 33.13 4.03
N GLU A 5 24.88 34.14 4.17
CA GLU A 5 26.06 34.30 3.32
C GLU A 5 27.04 33.11 3.46
N LYS A 6 27.17 32.54 4.67
CA LYS A 6 27.97 31.32 4.88
C LYS A 6 27.34 30.11 4.21
N ILE A 7 26.01 29.96 4.26
CA ILE A 7 25.30 28.85 3.64
C ILE A 7 25.46 28.89 2.12
N VAL A 8 25.31 30.08 1.51
CA VAL A 8 25.54 30.25 0.07
C VAL A 8 26.96 29.85 -0.31
N GLN A 9 27.98 30.30 0.44
CA GLN A 9 29.37 29.91 0.17
C GLN A 9 29.60 28.39 0.29
N VAL A 10 29.01 27.73 1.28
CA VAL A 10 29.10 26.26 1.42
C VAL A 10 28.39 25.58 0.25
N SER A 11 27.20 26.06 -0.12
CA SER A 11 26.43 25.54 -1.25
C SER A 11 27.23 25.62 -2.55
N GLU A 12 27.79 26.79 -2.87
CA GLU A 12 28.61 27.00 -4.07
C GLU A 12 29.90 26.18 -4.05
N LYS A 13 30.58 26.12 -2.90
CA LYS A 13 31.86 25.42 -2.78
C LYS A 13 31.73 23.91 -2.93
N PHE A 14 30.64 23.32 -2.45
CA PHE A 14 30.45 21.88 -2.39
C PHE A 14 29.36 21.36 -3.34
N GLY A 15 28.65 22.22 -4.06
CA GLY A 15 27.54 21.85 -4.93
C GLY A 15 26.35 21.25 -4.17
N ILE A 16 26.16 21.64 -2.90
CA ILE A 16 25.09 21.12 -2.06
C ILE A 16 23.92 22.11 -2.08
N PRO A 17 22.69 21.69 -2.43
CA PRO A 17 21.52 22.54 -2.36
C PRO A 17 21.35 23.22 -1.00
N ILE A 18 20.99 24.52 -1.01
CA ILE A 18 20.85 25.34 0.21
C ILE A 18 19.91 24.71 1.22
N TYR A 19 18.78 24.15 0.78
CA TYR A 19 17.81 23.51 1.67
C TYR A 19 18.38 22.30 2.41
N LYS A 20 19.26 21.49 1.77
CA LYS A 20 19.92 20.34 2.41
C LYS A 20 20.87 20.79 3.51
N ILE A 21 21.59 21.90 3.29
CA ILE A 21 22.45 22.50 4.33
C ILE A 21 21.57 22.98 5.49
N LYS A 22 20.51 23.73 5.20
CA LYS A 22 19.61 24.22 6.24
C LYS A 22 18.98 23.08 7.05
N GLN A 23 18.52 22.02 6.40
CA GLN A 23 18.01 20.82 7.08
C GLN A 23 19.04 20.16 7.99
N ALA A 24 20.26 19.96 7.49
CA ALA A 24 21.31 19.28 8.26
C ALA A 24 21.72 20.04 9.54
N PHE A 25 21.41 21.34 9.60
CA PHE A 25 21.70 22.21 10.74
C PHE A 25 20.43 22.75 11.43
N ASP A 26 19.26 22.17 11.17
CA ASP A 26 17.97 22.59 11.75
C ASP A 26 17.67 24.10 11.59
N LEU A 27 18.09 24.68 10.47
CA LEU A 27 17.88 26.09 10.15
C LEU A 27 16.52 26.30 9.45
N PRO A 28 15.90 27.47 9.65
CA PRO A 28 14.60 27.75 9.06
C PRO A 28 14.66 27.79 7.54
N LEU A 29 13.73 27.06 6.92
CA LEU A 29 13.42 27.15 5.49
C LEU A 29 12.35 28.23 5.25
N ALA A 30 12.31 28.74 4.03
CA ALA A 30 11.19 29.52 3.53
C ALA A 30 9.87 28.74 3.67
N SER A 31 8.75 29.44 3.77
CA SER A 31 7.44 28.82 3.78
C SER A 31 6.77 28.94 2.40
N CYS A 32 6.03 27.90 2.01
CA CYS A 32 5.09 27.97 0.89
C CYS A 32 3.72 28.42 1.40
N SER A 33 3.15 29.48 0.83
CA SER A 33 1.84 30.02 1.24
C SER A 33 0.64 29.35 0.56
N ALA A 34 0.86 28.28 -0.20
CA ALA A 34 -0.20 27.55 -0.87
C ALA A 34 -1.23 27.00 0.13
N SER A 35 -2.49 27.13 -0.22
CA SER A 35 -3.64 26.69 0.57
C SER A 35 -4.40 25.53 -0.06
N THR A 36 -4.15 25.26 -1.34
CA THR A 36 -4.72 24.15 -2.12
C THR A 36 -3.63 23.28 -2.73
N ILE A 37 -3.98 22.04 -3.09
CA ILE A 37 -3.06 21.11 -3.75
C ILE A 37 -2.56 21.71 -5.06
N GLU A 38 -3.45 22.32 -5.83
CA GLU A 38 -3.16 22.92 -7.13
C GLU A 38 -2.21 24.11 -7.00
N GLU A 39 -2.39 24.96 -5.98
CA GLU A 39 -1.46 26.06 -5.70
C GLU A 39 -0.07 25.55 -5.30
N ALA A 40 0.00 24.47 -4.51
CA ALA A 40 1.26 23.90 -4.06
C ALA A 40 1.99 23.20 -5.21
N GLN A 41 1.27 22.45 -6.04
CA GLN A 41 1.79 21.84 -7.26
C GLN A 41 2.27 22.91 -8.24
N ALA A 42 1.48 23.96 -8.49
CA ALA A 42 1.92 25.05 -9.37
C ALA A 42 3.16 25.77 -8.81
N ALA A 43 3.28 25.94 -7.50
CA ALA A 43 4.48 26.51 -6.89
C ALA A 43 5.71 25.60 -7.07
N TYR A 44 5.51 24.28 -7.02
CA TYR A 44 6.55 23.28 -7.27
C TYR A 44 6.98 23.28 -8.75
N ASP A 45 6.03 23.17 -9.68
CA ASP A 45 6.28 23.11 -11.13
C ASP A 45 7.00 24.38 -11.67
N ASN A 46 6.74 25.53 -11.05
CA ASN A 46 7.38 26.80 -11.42
C ASN A 46 8.70 27.07 -10.68
N ALA A 47 9.08 26.24 -9.70
CA ALA A 47 10.31 26.41 -8.97
C ALA A 47 11.53 25.98 -9.80
N THR A 48 12.69 26.55 -9.48
CA THR A 48 13.95 26.07 -10.06
C THR A 48 14.32 24.73 -9.42
N GLU A 49 14.78 23.78 -10.22
CA GLU A 49 15.26 22.47 -9.76
C GLU A 49 16.34 22.60 -8.68
N ASP A 50 16.27 21.74 -7.67
CA ASP A 50 17.08 21.71 -6.46
C ASP A 50 17.06 23.01 -5.62
N SER A 51 16.07 23.88 -5.82
CA SER A 51 15.93 25.10 -5.03
C SER A 51 15.23 24.88 -3.69
N GLU A 52 15.44 25.81 -2.76
CA GLU A 52 14.68 25.84 -1.52
C GLU A 52 13.17 26.02 -1.77
N THR A 53 12.79 26.80 -2.79
CA THR A 53 11.40 27.02 -3.18
C THR A 53 10.73 25.73 -3.66
N GLU A 54 11.41 24.95 -4.49
CA GLU A 54 10.93 23.65 -4.96
C GLU A 54 10.66 22.71 -3.78
N TYR A 55 11.66 22.55 -2.90
CA TYR A 55 11.55 21.67 -1.75
C TYR A 55 10.37 22.04 -0.84
N VAL A 56 10.19 23.32 -0.52
CA VAL A 56 9.12 23.75 0.40
C VAL A 56 7.74 23.69 -0.26
N ALA A 57 7.66 23.90 -1.58
CA ALA A 57 6.43 23.70 -2.34
C ALA A 57 6.03 22.22 -2.37
N PHE A 58 6.98 21.32 -2.64
CA PHE A 58 6.76 19.87 -2.61
C PHE A 58 6.29 19.40 -1.23
N LYS A 59 6.96 19.83 -0.15
CA LYS A 59 6.51 19.49 1.22
C LYS A 59 5.11 20.00 1.51
N LYS A 60 4.75 21.20 1.04
CA LYS A 60 3.40 21.73 1.21
C LYS A 60 2.36 20.96 0.39
N TRP A 61 2.71 20.55 -0.82
CA TRP A 61 1.87 19.70 -1.65
C TRP A 61 1.60 18.36 -0.96
N VAL A 62 2.64 17.67 -0.48
CA VAL A 62 2.51 16.42 0.29
C VAL A 62 1.61 16.61 1.52
N GLU A 63 1.83 17.67 2.30
CA GLU A 63 1.00 17.97 3.49
C GLU A 63 -0.49 18.13 3.13
N LEU A 64 -0.80 18.93 2.11
CA LEU A 64 -2.17 19.16 1.67
C LEU A 64 -2.80 17.89 1.07
N PHE A 65 -2.02 17.13 0.30
CA PHE A 65 -2.45 15.85 -0.27
C PHE A 65 -2.82 14.84 0.82
N LEU A 66 -1.96 14.64 1.82
CA LEU A 66 -2.24 13.73 2.93
C LEU A 66 -3.49 14.13 3.71
N ASN A 67 -3.72 15.44 3.88
CA ASN A 67 -4.96 15.93 4.50
C ASN A 67 -6.20 15.60 3.66
N GLU A 68 -6.14 15.69 2.33
CA GLU A 68 -7.24 15.29 1.44
C GLU A 68 -7.46 13.77 1.44
N VAL A 69 -6.39 12.95 1.50
CA VAL A 69 -6.52 11.49 1.59
C VAL A 69 -7.38 11.07 2.79
N THR A 70 -7.28 11.74 3.93
CA THR A 70 -8.11 11.42 5.11
C THR A 70 -9.61 11.61 4.89
N LYS A 71 -10.00 12.40 3.89
CA LYS A 71 -11.39 12.74 3.57
C LYS A 71 -12.01 11.82 2.52
N ILE A 72 -11.21 10.97 1.88
CA ILE A 72 -11.67 10.02 0.86
C ILE A 72 -12.65 9.04 1.50
N THR A 73 -13.81 8.87 0.85
CA THR A 73 -14.89 7.98 1.33
C THR A 73 -15.30 6.92 0.32
N THR A 74 -14.81 7.01 -0.92
CA THR A 74 -15.15 6.08 -2.00
C THR A 74 -13.91 5.56 -2.71
N ILE A 75 -14.03 4.38 -3.32
CA ILE A 75 -12.97 3.78 -4.14
C ILE A 75 -12.62 4.66 -5.35
N ASP A 76 -13.60 5.30 -5.99
CA ASP A 76 -13.35 6.16 -7.15
C ASP A 76 -12.58 7.44 -6.78
N GLU A 77 -12.88 8.03 -5.61
CA GLU A 77 -12.08 9.11 -5.04
C GLU A 77 -10.65 8.63 -4.73
N ALA A 78 -10.48 7.43 -4.19
CA ALA A 78 -9.17 6.85 -3.89
C ALA A 78 -8.32 6.64 -5.16
N LYS A 79 -8.92 6.10 -6.23
CA LYS A 79 -8.29 5.93 -7.55
C LYS A 79 -7.87 7.25 -8.15
N THR A 80 -8.76 8.24 -8.11
CA THR A 80 -8.50 9.58 -8.63
C THR A 80 -7.36 10.23 -7.85
N SER A 81 -7.37 10.11 -6.52
CA SER A 81 -6.32 10.62 -5.64
C SER A 81 -4.98 9.92 -5.89
N PHE A 82 -4.97 8.60 -6.12
CA PHE A 82 -3.75 7.85 -6.43
C PHE A 82 -3.08 8.36 -7.71
N ASN A 83 -3.85 8.62 -8.77
CA ASN A 83 -3.32 9.16 -10.02
C ASN A 83 -2.82 10.61 -9.91
N ASN A 84 -3.23 11.33 -8.86
CA ASN A 84 -2.85 12.72 -8.61
C ASN A 84 -1.86 12.85 -7.44
N ALA A 85 -1.36 11.73 -6.90
CA ALA A 85 -0.41 11.74 -5.81
C ALA A 85 0.91 12.39 -6.27
N PRO A 86 1.61 13.12 -5.40
CA PRO A 86 2.98 13.55 -5.69
C PRO A 86 3.87 12.33 -5.96
N ASP A 87 4.32 12.15 -7.21
CA ASP A 87 5.01 10.94 -7.68
C ASP A 87 6.29 10.61 -6.90
N ASP A 88 7.03 11.62 -6.46
CA ASP A 88 8.26 11.45 -5.68
C ASP A 88 8.00 11.24 -4.18
N SER A 89 6.74 11.12 -3.75
CA SER A 89 6.35 10.93 -2.37
C SER A 89 5.84 9.50 -2.12
N VAL A 90 6.76 8.62 -1.68
CA VAL A 90 6.41 7.28 -1.18
C VAL A 90 5.37 7.34 -0.06
N GLU A 91 5.46 8.37 0.79
CA GLU A 91 4.49 8.62 1.86
C GLU A 91 3.08 8.89 1.31
N SER A 92 2.95 9.75 0.29
CA SER A 92 1.67 10.06 -0.33
C SER A 92 1.07 8.85 -1.03
N GLN A 93 1.87 8.14 -1.82
CA GLN A 93 1.45 6.92 -2.51
C GLN A 93 0.98 5.84 -1.52
N ASN A 94 1.73 5.60 -0.44
CA ASN A 94 1.33 4.63 0.57
C ASN A 94 0.06 5.05 1.30
N ALA A 95 -0.10 6.33 1.65
CA ALA A 95 -1.28 6.81 2.36
C ALA A 95 -2.56 6.59 1.54
N VAL A 96 -2.55 6.93 0.25
CA VAL A 96 -3.73 6.75 -0.61
C VAL A 96 -3.99 5.28 -0.93
N LEU A 97 -2.96 4.44 -1.10
CA LEU A 97 -3.12 3.00 -1.27
C LEU A 97 -3.73 2.35 -0.01
N GLN A 98 -3.24 2.71 1.18
CA GLN A 98 -3.84 2.24 2.43
C GLN A 98 -5.31 2.66 2.53
N LYS A 99 -5.61 3.92 2.20
CA LYS A 99 -6.98 4.42 2.21
C LYS A 99 -7.88 3.69 1.21
N TRP A 100 -7.37 3.39 0.02
CA TRP A 100 -8.09 2.58 -0.97
C TRP A 100 -8.36 1.17 -0.43
N ILE A 101 -7.36 0.50 0.14
CA ILE A 101 -7.52 -0.85 0.73
C ILE A 101 -8.57 -0.85 1.86
N GLU A 102 -8.61 0.18 2.71
CA GLU A 102 -9.64 0.33 3.75
C GLU A 102 -11.06 0.33 3.19
N LEU A 103 -11.26 0.90 2.00
CA LEU A 103 -12.55 1.05 1.34
C LEU A 103 -12.97 -0.20 0.55
N CYS A 104 -12.06 -1.14 0.32
CA CYS A 104 -12.36 -2.38 -0.39
C CYS A 104 -13.38 -3.24 0.37
N THR A 105 -14.44 -3.63 -0.33
CA THR A 105 -15.50 -4.51 0.23
C THR A 105 -15.61 -5.83 -0.51
N THR A 106 -14.99 -5.94 -1.68
CA THR A 106 -14.96 -7.14 -2.52
C THR A 106 -13.52 -7.58 -2.80
N ILE A 107 -13.35 -8.85 -3.20
CA ILE A 107 -12.04 -9.35 -3.62
C ILE A 107 -11.56 -8.60 -4.88
N GLU A 108 -12.48 -8.27 -5.78
CA GLU A 108 -12.20 -7.50 -6.99
C GLU A 108 -11.60 -6.12 -6.67
N ASP A 109 -12.16 -5.41 -5.68
CA ASP A 109 -11.61 -4.13 -5.22
C ASP A 109 -10.17 -4.28 -4.72
N VAL A 110 -9.91 -5.33 -3.93
CA VAL A 110 -8.57 -5.58 -3.36
C VAL A 110 -7.57 -5.96 -4.45
N LEU A 111 -7.99 -6.76 -5.44
CA LEU A 111 -7.13 -7.14 -6.57
C LEU A 111 -6.70 -5.93 -7.39
N GLU A 112 -7.59 -4.95 -7.57
CA GLU A 112 -7.28 -3.73 -8.30
C GLU A 112 -6.23 -2.89 -7.57
N VAL A 113 -6.39 -2.66 -6.27
CA VAL A 113 -5.38 -1.91 -5.50
C VAL A 113 -4.08 -2.70 -5.36
N PHE A 114 -4.14 -4.02 -5.18
CA PHE A 114 -2.96 -4.89 -5.12
C PHE A 114 -2.09 -4.77 -6.38
N ALA A 115 -2.71 -4.73 -7.57
CA ALA A 115 -2.00 -4.56 -8.83
C ALA A 115 -1.29 -3.19 -8.97
N ASN A 116 -1.71 -2.19 -8.19
CA ASN A 116 -1.10 -0.86 -8.14
C ASN A 116 -0.08 -0.69 -7.00
N THR A 117 0.09 -1.71 -6.15
CA THR A 117 1.13 -1.69 -5.11
C THR A 117 2.49 -2.08 -5.69
N SER A 118 3.55 -1.44 -5.21
CA SER A 118 4.92 -1.84 -5.56
C SER A 118 5.31 -3.16 -4.87
N GLU A 119 6.19 -3.92 -5.53
CA GLU A 119 6.73 -5.16 -4.98
C GLU A 119 7.38 -4.93 -3.61
N ASN A 120 7.12 -5.84 -2.66
CA ASN A 120 7.61 -5.78 -1.28
C ASN A 120 7.21 -4.51 -0.48
N SER A 121 6.19 -3.76 -0.92
CA SER A 121 5.68 -2.61 -0.16
C SER A 121 4.84 -3.02 1.04
N GLU A 122 4.79 -2.15 2.05
CA GLU A 122 3.87 -2.29 3.17
C GLU A 122 2.40 -2.31 2.70
N ALA A 123 2.05 -1.46 1.73
CA ALA A 123 0.72 -1.42 1.12
C ALA A 123 0.34 -2.79 0.51
N LYS A 124 1.28 -3.48 -0.15
CA LYS A 124 1.06 -4.82 -0.71
C LYS A 124 0.70 -5.84 0.39
N ASN A 125 1.42 -5.81 1.51
CA ASN A 125 1.12 -6.67 2.66
C ASN A 125 -0.24 -6.36 3.29
N VAL A 126 -0.63 -5.07 3.38
CA VAL A 126 -1.95 -4.65 3.86
C VAL A 126 -3.05 -5.13 2.90
N ALA A 127 -2.84 -5.02 1.58
CA ALA A 127 -3.77 -5.53 0.57
C ALA A 127 -3.95 -7.05 0.67
N LEU A 128 -2.87 -7.81 0.82
CA LEU A 128 -2.95 -9.27 1.03
C LEU A 128 -3.75 -9.61 2.30
N LYS A 129 -3.49 -8.93 3.43
CA LYS A 129 -4.27 -9.13 4.66
C LYS A 129 -5.76 -8.84 4.45
N LYS A 130 -6.10 -7.75 3.73
CA LYS A 130 -7.49 -7.43 3.38
C LYS A 130 -8.12 -8.46 2.44
N TRP A 131 -7.37 -8.98 1.47
CA TRP A 131 -7.83 -10.04 0.60
C TRP A 131 -8.19 -11.29 1.42
N ILE A 132 -7.29 -11.72 2.33
CA ILE A 132 -7.55 -12.85 3.23
C ILE A 132 -8.82 -12.61 4.05
N GLU A 133 -9.01 -11.40 4.60
CA GLU A 133 -10.20 -11.02 5.36
C GLU A 133 -11.49 -11.26 4.56
N LEU A 134 -11.52 -10.85 3.29
CA LEU A 134 -12.68 -10.95 2.41
C LEU A 134 -12.94 -12.35 1.85
N CYS A 135 -11.95 -13.25 1.88
CA CYS A 135 -12.15 -14.64 1.45
C CYS A 135 -13.22 -15.33 2.29
N THR A 136 -14.16 -15.99 1.61
CA THR A 136 -15.25 -16.78 2.20
C THR A 136 -15.12 -18.26 1.89
N THR A 137 -14.24 -18.63 0.95
CA THR A 137 -13.97 -20.03 0.57
C THR A 137 -12.49 -20.39 0.65
N ALA A 138 -12.20 -21.68 0.84
CA ALA A 138 -10.85 -22.23 0.83
C ALA A 138 -10.10 -21.92 -0.48
N LYS A 139 -10.81 -22.00 -1.61
CA LYS A 139 -10.27 -21.72 -2.95
C LYS A 139 -9.88 -20.25 -3.14
N GLU A 140 -10.59 -19.32 -2.52
CA GLU A 140 -10.21 -17.91 -2.56
C GLU A 140 -8.92 -17.67 -1.77
N VAL A 141 -8.78 -18.31 -0.59
CA VAL A 141 -7.57 -18.17 0.22
C VAL A 141 -6.34 -18.79 -0.46
N SER A 142 -6.50 -19.93 -1.15
CA SER A 142 -5.38 -20.57 -1.86
C SER A 142 -4.79 -19.66 -2.96
N ARG A 143 -5.62 -18.82 -3.59
CA ARG A 143 -5.14 -17.78 -4.52
C ARG A 143 -4.30 -16.72 -3.84
N VAL A 144 -4.63 -16.34 -2.60
CA VAL A 144 -3.82 -15.37 -1.84
C VAL A 144 -2.45 -15.96 -1.53
N ILE A 145 -2.39 -17.22 -1.11
CA ILE A 145 -1.14 -17.92 -0.79
C ILE A 145 -0.18 -17.87 -1.99
N PHE A 146 -0.67 -18.13 -3.20
CA PHE A 146 0.15 -18.04 -4.42
C PHE A 146 0.76 -16.65 -4.68
N ASN A 147 0.15 -15.59 -4.15
CA ASN A 147 0.60 -14.21 -4.30
C ASN A 147 1.35 -13.69 -3.06
N THR A 148 1.50 -14.52 -2.03
CA THR A 148 2.12 -14.14 -0.76
C THR A 148 3.57 -14.61 -0.74
N PRO A 149 4.53 -13.82 -0.23
CA PRO A 149 5.89 -14.31 -0.05
C PRO A 149 5.95 -15.51 0.89
N ASP A 150 6.72 -16.52 0.50
CA ASP A 150 6.99 -17.71 1.32
C ASP A 150 7.59 -17.32 2.69
N ASP A 151 7.26 -18.10 3.71
CA ASP A 151 7.65 -17.95 5.12
C ASP A 151 7.27 -16.59 5.75
N SER A 152 6.30 -15.87 5.16
CA SER A 152 5.85 -14.57 5.68
C SER A 152 4.76 -14.69 6.76
N GLU A 153 4.59 -13.64 7.56
CA GLU A 153 3.47 -13.54 8.51
C GLU A 153 2.11 -13.65 7.78
N VAL A 154 2.01 -13.04 6.60
CA VAL A 154 0.79 -13.04 5.77
C VAL A 154 0.48 -14.45 5.28
N GLU A 155 1.49 -15.23 4.89
CA GLU A 155 1.30 -16.62 4.46
C GLU A 155 0.76 -17.46 5.60
N ASN A 156 1.32 -17.31 6.81
CA ASN A 156 0.85 -18.00 8.00
C ASN A 156 -0.61 -17.66 8.34
N ILE A 157 -1.03 -16.40 8.14
CA ILE A 157 -2.43 -15.98 8.32
C ILE A 157 -3.32 -16.63 7.25
N ALA A 158 -2.90 -16.60 5.98
CA ALA A 158 -3.64 -17.19 4.88
C ALA A 158 -3.79 -18.71 5.07
N PHE A 159 -2.70 -19.42 5.37
CA PHE A 159 -2.71 -20.87 5.57
C PHE A 159 -3.68 -21.30 6.68
N LYS A 160 -3.68 -20.60 7.82
CA LYS A 160 -4.64 -20.87 8.91
C LYS A 160 -6.09 -20.71 8.44
N LYS A 161 -6.40 -19.62 7.73
CA LYS A 161 -7.76 -19.38 7.21
C LYS A 161 -8.13 -20.41 6.13
N TRP A 162 -7.17 -20.85 5.32
CA TRP A 162 -7.38 -21.88 4.30
C TRP A 162 -7.81 -23.20 4.96
N VAL A 163 -7.06 -23.69 5.96
CA VAL A 163 -7.40 -24.91 6.70
C VAL A 163 -8.78 -24.80 7.36
N GLU A 164 -9.07 -23.68 8.03
CA GLU A 164 -10.36 -23.46 8.69
C GLU A 164 -11.54 -23.53 7.70
N LEU A 165 -11.49 -22.75 6.62
CA LEU A 165 -12.56 -22.74 5.61
C LEU A 165 -12.68 -24.09 4.92
N PHE A 166 -11.55 -24.73 4.62
CA PHE A 166 -11.52 -26.03 3.97
C PHE A 166 -12.21 -27.11 4.81
N LEU A 167 -11.87 -27.24 6.10
CA LEU A 167 -12.51 -28.20 6.99
C LEU A 167 -14.02 -27.95 7.09
N ASN A 168 -14.44 -26.68 7.17
CA ASN A 168 -15.85 -26.29 7.18
C ASN A 168 -16.57 -26.68 5.88
N GLU A 169 -15.95 -26.51 4.72
CA GLU A 169 -16.49 -26.90 3.42
C GLU A 169 -16.60 -28.42 3.29
N VAL A 170 -15.54 -29.16 3.66
CA VAL A 170 -15.51 -30.63 3.57
C VAL A 170 -16.65 -31.28 4.34
N THR A 171 -17.05 -30.72 5.48
CA THR A 171 -18.19 -31.26 6.25
C THR A 171 -19.50 -31.30 5.44
N LYS A 172 -19.69 -30.34 4.53
CA LYS A 172 -20.91 -30.13 3.73
C LYS A 172 -20.92 -30.92 2.42
N ILE A 173 -19.79 -31.49 2.02
CA ILE A 173 -19.66 -32.27 0.79
C ILE A 173 -20.53 -33.53 0.84
N THR A 174 -21.27 -33.78 -0.23
CA THR A 174 -22.19 -34.94 -0.36
C THR A 174 -22.03 -35.72 -1.66
N THR A 175 -21.28 -35.21 -2.63
CA THR A 175 -21.11 -35.84 -3.95
C THR A 175 -19.65 -36.21 -4.23
N VAL A 176 -19.45 -37.21 -5.09
CA VAL A 176 -18.11 -37.65 -5.52
C VAL A 176 -17.34 -36.54 -6.27
N GLU A 177 -18.04 -35.72 -7.04
CA GLU A 177 -17.44 -34.59 -7.77
C GLU A 177 -16.90 -33.51 -6.82
N GLU A 178 -17.67 -33.18 -5.78
CA GLU A 178 -17.24 -32.27 -4.71
C GLU A 178 -16.05 -32.84 -3.93
N ILE A 179 -16.01 -34.15 -3.67
CA ILE A 179 -14.88 -34.81 -3.00
C ILE A 179 -13.60 -34.67 -3.82
N ASN A 180 -13.66 -34.94 -5.12
CA ASN A 180 -12.50 -34.78 -6.00
C ASN A 180 -12.02 -33.33 -6.03
N THR A 181 -12.95 -32.38 -6.12
CA THR A 181 -12.64 -30.95 -6.07
C THR A 181 -11.98 -30.55 -4.76
N ALA A 182 -12.47 -31.04 -3.62
CA ALA A 182 -11.86 -30.79 -2.33
C ALA A 182 -10.47 -31.43 -2.21
N PHE A 183 -10.29 -32.65 -2.71
CA PHE A 183 -8.99 -33.31 -2.74
C PHE A 183 -7.93 -32.46 -3.44
N ASP A 184 -8.24 -31.94 -4.64
CA ASP A 184 -7.33 -31.08 -5.41
C ASP A 184 -7.01 -29.74 -4.73
N ASN A 185 -7.87 -29.28 -3.80
CA ASN A 185 -7.70 -28.02 -3.06
C ASN A 185 -7.32 -28.24 -1.59
N THR A 186 -6.87 -29.44 -1.24
CA THR A 186 -6.51 -29.79 0.14
C THR A 186 -5.27 -28.99 0.58
N PRO A 187 -5.34 -28.20 1.65
CA PRO A 187 -4.14 -27.60 2.23
C PRO A 187 -3.18 -28.71 2.69
N TYR A 188 -1.87 -28.43 2.64
CA TYR A 188 -0.82 -29.33 3.14
C TYR A 188 -0.85 -29.42 4.68
N ASP A 189 -1.95 -29.95 5.20
CA ASP A 189 -2.26 -30.10 6.60
C ASP A 189 -2.87 -31.49 6.84
N ARG A 190 -2.36 -32.17 7.87
CA ARG A 190 -2.74 -33.56 8.16
C ARG A 190 -4.21 -33.71 8.50
N GLU A 191 -4.81 -32.73 9.19
CA GLU A 191 -6.22 -32.78 9.56
C GLU A 191 -7.10 -32.60 8.33
N ALA A 192 -6.75 -31.65 7.46
CA ALA A 192 -7.41 -31.43 6.18
C ALA A 192 -7.37 -32.66 5.26
N GLU A 193 -6.20 -33.27 5.08
CA GLU A 193 -6.03 -34.51 4.31
C GLU A 193 -6.91 -35.63 4.86
N SER A 194 -6.88 -35.83 6.19
CA SER A 194 -7.68 -36.87 6.84
C SER A 194 -9.19 -36.62 6.67
N ALA A 195 -9.64 -35.36 6.68
CA ALA A 195 -11.05 -35.02 6.54
C ALA A 195 -11.59 -35.38 5.15
N VAL A 196 -10.84 -35.13 4.08
CA VAL A 196 -11.26 -35.50 2.72
C VAL A 196 -11.23 -37.01 2.50
N LEU A 197 -10.17 -37.69 2.95
CA LEU A 197 -10.07 -39.15 2.77
C LEU A 197 -11.25 -39.89 3.42
N LYS A 198 -11.74 -39.43 4.58
CA LYS A 198 -12.94 -39.99 5.23
C LYS A 198 -14.22 -39.84 4.42
N LYS A 199 -14.28 -38.92 3.46
CA LYS A 199 -15.44 -38.77 2.56
C LYS A 199 -15.36 -39.72 1.36
N MET A 200 -14.18 -40.27 1.08
CA MET A 200 -13.95 -41.23 -0.02
C MET A 200 -14.27 -42.69 0.35
N ASP A 201 -14.33 -43.00 1.64
CA ASP A 201 -14.71 -44.31 2.20
C ASP A 201 -16.24 -44.53 2.21
#